data_AF-V4Y334-F1
#
_entry.id   AF-V4Y334-F1
#
_cell.length_a   1.000
_cell.length_b   1.000
_cell.length_c   1.000
_cell.angle_alpha   90.00
_cell.angle_beta   90.00
_cell.angle_gamma   90.00
#
_symmetry.space_group_name_H-M   'P 1'
#
loop_
_entity.id
_entity.type
_entity.pdbx_description
1 polymer ?
#
loop_
_entity_poly.entity_id
_entity_poly.type
_entity_poly.pdbx_seq_one_letter_code
_entity_poly.pdbx_strand_id
1 'polypeptide(L)'
;MIVPDGVVVPPLPYLFGLVFLLAAVGTAFAARRPPVGERQVLALVPWMLVGSVAHVLYVVGALPGAVRPFAGTPAVYLTVAGVAGVAWVGLDAAGRDPCRPLA
;
A
#
# COMPACT_ATOMS: atom_id res chain seq x y z
N MET A 1 29.04 3.64 12.61
CA MET A 1 28.15 3.53 11.43
C MET A 1 27.21 4.72 11.44
N ILE A 2 27.23 5.53 10.39
CA ILE A 2 26.20 6.57 10.16
C ILE A 2 25.01 5.84 9.55
N VAL A 3 23.96 5.64 10.35
CA VAL A 3 22.65 5.30 9.80
C VAL A 3 22.04 6.65 9.41
N PRO A 4 21.61 6.85 8.16
CA PRO A 4 20.92 8.08 7.79
C PRO A 4 19.74 8.29 8.75
N ASP A 5 19.61 9.48 9.33
CA ASP A 5 18.63 9.84 10.39
C ASP A 5 17.14 9.69 9.98
N GLY A 6 16.84 9.06 8.84
CA GLY A 6 15.50 8.83 8.31
C GLY A 6 15.12 7.35 8.08
N VAL A 7 16.01 6.38 8.32
CA VAL A 7 15.66 4.95 8.25
C VAL A 7 15.15 4.50 9.62
N VAL A 8 13.94 4.94 9.95
CA VAL A 8 13.23 4.43 11.13
C VAL A 8 12.52 3.16 10.72
N VAL A 9 13.08 2.02 11.13
CA VAL A 9 12.39 0.73 11.04
C VAL A 9 11.20 0.81 12.00
N PRO A 10 9.95 0.55 11.54
CA PRO A 10 8.80 0.53 12.42
C PRO A 10 9.03 -0.43 13.59
N PRO A 11 8.44 -0.17 14.77
CA PRO A 11 8.53 -1.11 15.87
C PRO A 11 8.09 -2.50 15.39
N LEU A 12 8.80 -3.55 15.82
CA LEU A 12 8.58 -4.94 15.41
C LEU A 12 7.12 -5.34 15.17
N PRO A 13 6.14 -5.03 16.06
CA PRO A 13 4.74 -5.41 15.82
C PRO A 13 4.14 -4.82 14.54
N TYR A 14 4.47 -3.57 14.20
CA TYR A 14 4.00 -2.91 12.98
C TYR A 14 4.63 -3.53 11.73
N LEU A 15 5.91 -3.91 11.84
CA LEU A 15 6.63 -4.58 10.76
C LEU A 15 6.02 -5.96 10.47
N PHE A 16 5.74 -6.76 11.50
CA PHE A 16 5.04 -8.04 11.33
C PHE A 16 3.68 -7.87 10.66
N GLY A 17 2.90 -6.87 11.07
CA GLY A 17 1.63 -6.55 10.42
C GLY A 17 1.79 -6.20 8.94
N LEU A 18 2.78 -5.39 8.58
CA LEU A 18 3.05 -5.01 7.19
C LEU A 18 3.54 -6.18 6.34
N VAL A 19 4.46 -7.00 6.85
CA VAL A 19 4.95 -8.19 6.15
C VAL A 19 3.81 -9.20 5.94
N PHE A 20 2.98 -9.41 6.97
CA PHE A 20 1.81 -10.27 6.86
C PHE A 20 0.81 -9.78 5.81
N LEU A 21 0.51 -8.47 5.81
CA LEU A 21 -0.36 -7.85 4.81
C LEU A 21 0.17 -8.06 3.39
N LEU A 22 1.47 -7.82 3.18
CA LEU A 22 2.09 -7.99 1.87
C LEU A 22 2.14 -9.46 1.44
N ALA A 23 2.41 -10.39 2.35
CA ALA A 23 2.35 -11.83 2.06
C ALA A 23 0.94 -12.26 1.67
N ALA A 24 -0.10 -11.77 2.36
CA ALA A 24 -1.50 -12.05 2.04
C ALA A 24 -1.89 -11.50 0.65
N VAL A 25 -1.50 -10.27 0.33
CA VAL A 25 -1.74 -9.68 -1.00
C VAL A 25 -0.98 -10.45 -2.09
N GLY A 26 0.30 -10.74 -1.86
CA GLY A 26 1.15 -11.45 -2.81
C GLY A 26 0.64 -12.86 -3.11
N THR A 27 0.20 -13.60 -2.08
CA THR A 27 -0.43 -14.92 -2.25
C THR A 27 -1.76 -14.83 -3.00
N ALA A 28 -2.58 -13.82 -2.73
CA ALA A 28 -3.82 -13.59 -3.47
C ALA A 28 -3.57 -13.28 -4.96
N PHE A 29 -2.57 -12.45 -5.27
CA PHE A 29 -2.17 -12.19 -6.65
C PHE A 29 -1.57 -13.42 -7.34
N ALA A 30 -0.77 -14.22 -6.63
CA ALA A 30 -0.23 -15.45 -7.19
C ALA A 30 -1.34 -16.47 -7.54
N ALA A 31 -2.38 -16.54 -6.71
CA ALA A 31 -3.52 -17.42 -6.93
C ALA A 31 -4.47 -16.95 -8.05
N ARG A 32 -4.73 -15.63 -8.14
CA ARG A 32 -5.70 -15.03 -9.07
C ARG A 32 -5.12 -14.61 -10.42
N ARG A 33 -3.83 -14.26 -10.44
CA ARG A 33 -3.10 -13.71 -11.59
C ARG A 33 -3.89 -12.60 -12.31
N PRO A 34 -4.31 -11.53 -11.61
CA PRO A 34 -5.12 -10.48 -12.21
C PRO A 34 -4.36 -9.84 -13.38
N PRO A 35 -5.05 -9.46 -14.48
CA PRO A 35 -4.41 -8.83 -15.63
C PRO A 35 -3.87 -7.45 -15.25
N VAL A 36 -2.63 -7.18 -15.63
CA VAL A 36 -1.99 -5.86 -15.48
C VAL A 36 -1.93 -5.20 -16.84
N GLY A 37 -2.70 -4.12 -17.01
CA GLY A 37 -2.71 -3.30 -18.22
C GLY A 37 -2.52 -1.82 -17.90
N GLU A 38 -2.56 -0.97 -18.93
CA GLU A 38 -2.34 0.47 -18.82
C GLU A 38 -3.30 1.14 -17.81
N ARG A 39 -4.57 0.76 -17.83
CA ARG A 39 -5.60 1.30 -16.93
C ARG A 39 -5.27 0.98 -15.46
N GLN A 40 -4.75 -0.21 -15.18
CA GLN A 40 -4.35 -0.60 -13.84
C GLN A 40 -3.14 0.21 -13.38
N VAL A 41 -2.15 0.44 -14.26
CA VAL A 41 -0.99 1.29 -13.96
C VAL A 41 -1.45 2.72 -13.64
N LEU A 42 -2.33 3.29 -14.44
CA LEU A 42 -2.91 4.62 -14.18
C LEU A 42 -3.72 4.65 -12.87
N ALA A 43 -4.41 3.56 -12.53
CA ALA A 43 -5.14 3.45 -11.26
C ALA A 43 -4.21 3.41 -10.03
N LEU A 44 -2.89 3.24 -10.19
CA LEU A 44 -1.90 3.35 -9.11
C LEU A 44 -1.52 4.79 -8.78
N VAL A 45 -1.75 5.74 -9.69
CA VAL A 45 -1.46 7.18 -9.48
C VAL A 45 -2.09 7.74 -8.20
N PRO A 46 -3.41 7.56 -7.92
CA PRO A 46 -3.99 8.06 -6.68
C PRO A 46 -3.34 7.43 -5.44
N TRP A 47 -2.92 6.17 -5.50
CA TRP A 47 -2.23 5.51 -4.39
C TRP A 47 -0.85 6.11 -4.11
N MET A 48 -0.11 6.47 -5.16
CA MET A 48 1.16 7.20 -5.00
C MET A 48 0.94 8.55 -4.30
N LEU A 49 -0.10 9.31 -4.69
CA LEU A 49 -0.44 10.57 -4.05
C LEU A 49 -0.79 10.39 -2.57
N VAL A 50 -1.58 9.38 -2.22
CA VAL A 50 -1.90 9.05 -0.82
C VAL A 50 -0.63 8.77 -0.02
N GLY A 51 0.29 7.97 -0.56
CA GLY A 51 1.57 7.70 0.08
C GLY A 51 2.43 8.93 0.27
N SER A 52 2.53 9.78 -0.75
CA SER A 52 3.27 11.05 -0.66
C SER A 52 2.67 11.98 0.39
N VAL A 53 1.35 12.17 0.41
CA VAL A 53 0.68 13.02 1.40
C VAL A 53 0.88 12.46 2.82
N ALA A 54 0.71 11.15 3.02
CA ALA A 54 0.95 10.51 4.31
C ALA A 54 2.39 10.70 4.79
N HIS A 55 3.37 10.54 3.90
CA HIS A 55 4.78 10.74 4.25
C HIS A 55 5.09 12.21 4.55
N VAL A 56 4.53 13.17 3.81
CA VAL A 56 4.69 14.60 4.10
C VAL A 56 4.13 14.91 5.50
N LEU A 57 2.94 14.41 5.81
CA LEU A 57 2.34 14.56 7.15
C LEU A 57 3.26 13.96 8.24
N TYR A 58 3.96 12.86 7.96
CA TYR A 58 4.91 12.25 8.89
C TYR A 58 6.11 13.18 9.12
N VAL A 59 6.67 13.73 8.04
CA VAL A 59 7.81 14.65 8.10
C VAL A 59 7.49 15.92 8.88
N VAL A 60 6.29 16.50 8.68
CA VAL A 60 5.88 17.71 9.43
C VAL A 60 5.33 17.41 10.83
N GLY A 61 5.32 16.14 11.25
CA GLY A 61 4.86 15.74 12.59
C GLY A 61 3.35 15.85 12.81
N ALA A 62 2.56 15.88 11.73
CA ALA A 62 1.10 16.06 11.78
C ALA A 62 0.30 14.74 11.91
N LEU A 63 0.95 13.57 11.93
CA LEU A 63 0.25 12.30 12.16
C LEU A 63 -0.01 12.04 13.65
N PRO A 64 -1.20 11.54 14.01
CA PRO A 64 -1.46 10.95 15.32
C PRO A 64 -0.47 9.80 15.63
N GLY A 65 -0.09 9.65 16.90
CA GLY A 65 0.92 8.68 17.33
C GLY A 65 0.65 7.23 16.92
N ALA A 66 -0.61 6.83 16.81
CA ALA A 66 -1.00 5.47 16.42
C ALA A 66 -0.74 5.15 14.94
N VAL A 67 -0.86 6.14 14.04
CA VAL A 67 -0.70 5.95 12.59
C VAL A 67 0.68 6.38 12.08
N ARG A 68 1.39 7.18 12.87
CA ARG A 68 2.74 7.67 12.58
C ARG A 68 3.73 6.56 12.15
N PRO A 69 3.77 5.36 12.78
CA PRO A 69 4.71 4.30 12.39
C PRO A 69 4.53 3.79 10.95
N PHE A 70 3.33 3.90 10.38
CA PHE A 70 3.03 3.43 9.02
C PHE A 70 3.46 4.42 7.92
N ALA A 71 3.75 5.67 8.27
CA ALA A 71 4.08 6.73 7.30
C ALA A 71 5.59 7.06 7.23
N GLY A 72 6.43 6.33 7.98
CA GLY A 72 7.89 6.43 7.88
C GLY A 72 8.43 5.91 6.53
N THR A 73 9.67 6.23 6.20
CA THR A 73 10.25 6.08 4.85
C THR A 73 10.11 4.67 4.25
N PRO A 74 10.51 3.56 4.89
CA PRO A 74 10.23 2.23 4.35
C PRO A 74 8.76 1.82 4.55
N ALA A 75 8.15 2.23 5.66
CA ALA A 75 6.82 1.79 6.09
C ALA A 75 5.71 2.27 5.16
N VAL A 76 5.82 3.50 4.64
CA VAL A 76 4.78 4.12 3.82
C VAL A 76 4.60 3.36 2.51
N TYR A 77 5.70 2.92 1.89
CA TYR A 77 5.64 2.10 0.68
C TYR A 77 4.94 0.77 0.95
N LEU A 78 5.30 0.07 2.03
CA LEU A 78 4.67 -1.20 2.39
C LEU A 78 3.18 -1.04 2.71
N THR A 79 2.83 0.02 3.44
CA THR A 79 1.45 0.30 3.85
C THR A 79 0.59 0.59 2.63
N VAL A 80 1.02 1.52 1.79
CA VAL A 80 0.27 1.93 0.60
C VAL A 80 0.16 0.79 -0.40
N ALA A 81 1.25 0.04 -0.63
CA ALA A 81 1.22 -1.13 -1.50
C ALA A 81 0.26 -2.21 -0.97
N GLY A 82 0.27 -2.46 0.34
CA GLY A 82 -0.64 -3.41 0.97
C GLY A 82 -2.11 -2.99 0.84
N VAL A 83 -2.43 -1.74 1.15
CA VAL A 83 -3.81 -1.22 1.05
C VAL A 83 -4.29 -1.20 -0.40
N ALA A 84 -3.46 -0.73 -1.33
CA ALA A 84 -3.77 -0.74 -2.77
C ALA A 84 -3.98 -2.17 -3.28
N GLY A 85 -3.13 -3.11 -2.85
CA GLY A 85 -3.23 -4.52 -3.19
C GLY A 85 -4.52 -5.17 -2.66
N VAL A 86 -4.90 -4.91 -1.41
CA VAL A 86 -6.17 -5.38 -0.84
C VAL A 86 -7.36 -4.83 -1.62
N ALA A 87 -7.35 -3.52 -1.94
CA ALA A 87 -8.40 -2.91 -2.74
C ALA A 87 -8.51 -3.55 -4.13
N TRP A 88 -7.37 -3.82 -4.78
CA TRP A 88 -7.33 -4.51 -6.07
C TRP A 88 -7.91 -5.92 -5.95
N VAL A 89 -7.41 -6.75 -5.03
CA VAL A 89 -7.90 -8.12 -4.83
C VAL A 89 -9.39 -8.14 -4.53
N GLY A 90 -9.89 -7.18 -3.75
CA GLY A 90 -11.31 -7.04 -3.46
C GLY A 90 -12.15 -6.71 -4.71
N LEU A 91 -11.67 -5.81 -5.57
CA LEU A 91 -12.34 -5.45 -6.82
C LEU A 91 -12.33 -6.62 -7.83
N ASP A 92 -11.21 -7.33 -7.92
CA ASP A 92 -11.07 -8.55 -8.73
C ASP A 92 -12.02 -9.65 -8.24
N ALA A 93 -12.10 -9.88 -6.92
CA ALA A 93 -13.04 -10.83 -6.32
C ALA A 93 -14.51 -10.48 -6.56
N ALA A 94 -14.83 -9.19 -6.66
CA ALA A 94 -16.19 -8.73 -6.93
C ALA A 94 -16.60 -8.89 -8.41
N GLY A 95 -15.72 -9.37 -9.30
CA GLY A 95 -16.03 -9.54 -10.72
C GLY A 95 -16.40 -8.23 -11.40
N ARG A 96 -15.88 -7.10 -10.90
CA ARG A 96 -16.13 -5.77 -11.50
C ARG A 96 -15.26 -5.62 -12.73
N ASP A 97 -15.69 -6.27 -13.82
CA ASP A 97 -15.18 -6.01 -15.16
C ASP A 97 -15.57 -4.57 -15.56
N PRO A 98 -14.60 -3.67 -15.76
CA PRO A 98 -14.87 -2.31 -16.24
C PRO A 98 -15.54 -2.31 -17.62
N CYS A 99 -15.42 -3.42 -18.34
CA CYS A 99 -15.96 -3.63 -19.68
C CYS A 99 -17.33 -4.32 -19.69
N ARG A 100 -17.96 -4.61 -18.54
CA ARG A 100 -19.33 -5.12 -18.55
C ARG A 100 -20.25 -4.01 -19.07
N PRO A 101 -20.82 -4.11 -20.28
CA PRO A 101 -21.74 -3.10 -20.78
C PRO A 101 -22.94 -3.05 -19.82
N LEU A 102 -23.37 -1.84 -19.47
CA LEU A 102 -24.68 -1.64 -18.86
C LEU A 102 -25.71 -2.02 -19.93
N ALA A 103 -26.19 -3.27 -19.87
CA ALA A 103 -27.31 -3.76 -20.67
C ALA A 103 -28.63 -3.43 -19.98
#